data_AF-A0A964HJV4-F1
#
_entry.id   AF-A0A964HJV4-F1
#
_cell.length_a   1.000
_cell.length_b   1.000
_cell.length_c   1.000
_cell.angle_alpha   90.00
_cell.angle_beta   90.00
_cell.angle_gamma   90.00
#
_symmetry.space_group_name_H-M   'P 1'
#
loop_
_entity.id
_entity.type
_entity.pdbx_description
1 polymer ?
#
loop_
_entity_poly.entity_id
_entity_poly.type
_entity_poly.pdbx_seq_one_letter_code
_entity_poly.pdbx_strand_id
1 'polypeptide(L)'
;MTLDWEDGLKSIKFSSLILFAASAVVLSGCAVSLAADITPPPDYRPPNTQEAPKTAAVDTVPAVAPNPAAGKAIYLEKCADCHGLTGMGDGVQGSQLPNQPSALAKAEVARNATPQQWFNVVTRGNIEKFMPPFASLNDRQRWDVTAYILTLSMTNDDLALGKEVYEAQCSSCHGSDGRGAAGANAPDWKAPDRLVDVADAQLWQTITSGAQAQGMPAFGDQLSEAERWAAAGYVRLLSFNVESPEALAAAPETQPEIAPTAGEGKINIAGRVTLPDGRQAPGGLKVILQGFADMRPAISLTGEVDADGGYRFDQVEYSPGMVYVALVDFEGVTYNSAMLQAVQ
;
A
#
# COMPACT_ATOMS: atom_id res chain seq x y z
N MET A 1 45.61 -46.78 1.12
CA MET A 1 46.77 -46.81 0.21
C MET A 1 46.24 -47.12 -1.18
N THR A 2 46.45 -46.19 -2.13
CA THR A 2 46.48 -46.33 -3.61
C THR A 2 45.24 -46.96 -4.29
N LEU A 3 44.37 -46.18 -4.95
CA LEU A 3 44.45 -45.53 -6.27
C LEU A 3 44.26 -46.48 -7.48
N ASP A 4 43.24 -46.14 -8.27
CA ASP A 4 43.06 -46.16 -9.74
C ASP A 4 43.34 -47.44 -10.54
N TRP A 5 42.38 -47.91 -11.36
CA TRP A 5 41.96 -47.40 -12.68
C TRP A 5 43.06 -47.57 -13.72
N GLU A 6 42.94 -48.59 -14.59
CA GLU A 6 43.37 -48.52 -16.00
C GLU A 6 42.93 -49.78 -16.77
N ASP A 7 42.25 -49.52 -17.90
CA ASP A 7 42.36 -50.16 -19.21
C ASP A 7 42.21 -51.69 -19.32
N GLY A 8 41.27 -52.23 -20.11
CA GLY A 8 41.06 -51.95 -21.52
C GLY A 8 41.13 -53.27 -22.31
N LEU A 9 40.81 -53.21 -23.61
CA LEU A 9 40.84 -54.29 -24.64
C LEU A 9 39.43 -54.85 -24.97
N LYS A 10 38.72 -54.26 -25.93
CA LYS A 10 38.89 -54.35 -27.41
C LYS A 10 38.45 -55.68 -28.02
N SER A 11 37.59 -55.50 -29.03
CA SER A 11 37.40 -56.33 -30.24
C SER A 11 36.57 -57.61 -30.14
N ILE A 12 35.38 -57.58 -30.75
CA ILE A 12 35.00 -58.49 -31.85
C ILE A 12 34.16 -57.65 -32.84
N LYS A 13 34.58 -57.68 -34.11
CA LYS A 13 33.88 -57.12 -35.29
C LYS A 13 33.27 -58.27 -36.10
N PHE A 14 32.41 -57.92 -37.06
CA PHE A 14 31.82 -58.72 -38.15
C PHE A 14 30.60 -59.56 -37.73
N SER A 15 29.45 -59.56 -38.41
CA SER A 15 29.17 -59.27 -39.82
C SER A 15 27.71 -58.83 -40.01
N SER A 16 27.52 -58.01 -41.04
CA SER A 16 26.27 -57.49 -41.59
C SER A 16 25.22 -58.58 -41.90
N LEU A 17 24.01 -58.39 -41.39
CA LEU A 17 22.78 -58.86 -42.03
C LEU A 17 21.83 -57.67 -42.18
N ILE A 18 21.71 -57.21 -43.43
CA ILE A 18 20.73 -56.22 -43.89
C ILE A 18 19.46 -57.00 -44.22
N LEU A 19 18.33 -56.70 -43.56
CA LEU A 19 17.01 -56.78 -44.22
C LEU A 19 15.93 -56.03 -43.40
N PHE A 20 15.55 -54.87 -43.96
CA PHE A 20 14.23 -54.24 -43.98
C PHE A 20 13.51 -53.87 -42.66
N ALA A 21 13.58 -52.57 -42.37
CA ALA A 21 12.46 -51.67 -42.03
C ALA A 21 11.33 -52.22 -41.15
N ALA A 22 11.43 -51.97 -39.84
CA ALA A 22 10.27 -51.90 -38.95
C ALA A 22 10.16 -50.47 -38.41
N SER A 23 9.12 -49.78 -38.85
CA SER A 23 8.76 -48.42 -38.50
C SER A 23 8.72 -48.20 -36.99
N ALA A 24 9.36 -47.12 -36.56
CA ALA A 24 9.29 -46.62 -35.20
C ALA A 24 7.85 -46.18 -34.84
N VAL A 25 7.34 -46.81 -33.78
CA VAL A 25 6.62 -46.18 -32.66
C VAL A 25 5.57 -45.13 -33.05
N VAL A 26 4.34 -45.61 -33.31
CA VAL A 26 3.12 -44.85 -33.04
C VAL A 26 2.76 -45.08 -31.57
N LEU A 27 3.11 -44.13 -30.69
CA LEU A 27 2.51 -43.96 -29.37
C LEU A 27 1.71 -42.66 -29.38
N SER A 28 0.72 -42.61 -30.27
CA SER A 28 -0.45 -41.75 -30.11
C SER A 28 -1.55 -42.64 -29.54
N GLY A 29 -1.71 -42.61 -28.22
CA GLY A 29 -2.60 -43.47 -27.47
C GLY A 29 -3.20 -42.72 -26.30
N CYS A 30 -4.21 -41.92 -26.63
CA CYS A 30 -5.42 -41.64 -25.86
C CYS A 30 -5.28 -41.43 -24.34
N ALA A 31 -5.36 -40.16 -23.94
CA ALA A 31 -5.99 -39.77 -22.69
C ALA A 31 -7.46 -40.23 -22.71
N VAL A 32 -7.72 -41.43 -22.23
CA VAL A 32 -9.08 -41.91 -21.99
C VAL A 32 -9.58 -41.23 -20.72
N SER A 33 -10.24 -40.09 -20.91
CA SER A 33 -11.08 -39.48 -19.88
C SER A 33 -12.21 -40.47 -19.57
N LEU A 34 -12.32 -40.92 -18.32
CA LEU A 34 -13.37 -41.81 -17.79
C LEU A 34 -14.75 -41.12 -17.69
N ALA A 35 -15.00 -40.09 -18.49
CA ALA A 35 -16.22 -39.31 -18.49
C ALA A 35 -16.89 -39.37 -19.86
N ALA A 36 -17.44 -40.53 -20.20
CA ALA A 36 -18.55 -40.63 -21.13
C ALA A 36 -19.27 -41.96 -20.89
N ASP A 37 -20.43 -41.93 -20.24
CA ASP A 37 -21.65 -42.47 -20.86
C ASP A 37 -22.89 -42.10 -20.02
N ILE A 38 -23.23 -40.82 -19.99
CA ILE A 38 -24.59 -40.38 -19.68
C ILE A 38 -24.98 -39.47 -20.82
N THR A 39 -25.70 -40.01 -21.80
CA THR A 39 -26.37 -39.21 -22.82
C THR A 39 -27.44 -38.38 -22.12
N PRO A 40 -27.38 -37.04 -22.16
CA PRO A 40 -28.42 -36.21 -21.61
C PRO A 40 -29.74 -36.49 -22.34
N PRO A 41 -30.89 -36.50 -21.66
CA PRO A 41 -32.18 -36.70 -22.31
C PRO A 41 -32.39 -35.65 -23.42
N PRO A 42 -33.18 -35.95 -24.46
CA PRO A 42 -33.32 -35.13 -25.67
C PRO A 42 -33.80 -33.69 -25.44
N ASP A 43 -34.31 -33.37 -24.24
CA ASP A 43 -34.75 -32.04 -23.84
C ASP A 43 -33.87 -31.41 -22.73
N TYR A 44 -32.69 -31.98 -22.45
CA TYR A 44 -31.75 -31.39 -21.50
C TYR A 44 -31.21 -30.07 -22.07
N ARG A 45 -31.72 -28.96 -21.51
CA ARG A 45 -31.06 -27.68 -21.60
C ARG A 45 -30.13 -27.59 -20.40
N PRO A 46 -28.80 -27.39 -20.57
CA PRO A 46 -27.96 -27.05 -19.44
C PRO A 46 -28.62 -25.85 -18.74
N PRO A 47 -28.65 -25.81 -17.39
CA PRO A 47 -29.01 -24.59 -16.70
C PRO A 47 -28.20 -23.51 -17.39
N ASN A 48 -28.88 -22.48 -17.91
CA ASN A 48 -28.22 -21.35 -18.50
C ASN A 48 -27.17 -20.97 -17.45
N THR A 49 -25.89 -21.20 -17.74
CA THR A 49 -24.83 -20.56 -17.00
C THR A 49 -25.06 -19.11 -17.33
N GLN A 50 -25.97 -18.47 -16.59
CA GLN A 50 -25.81 -17.10 -16.23
C GLN A 50 -24.39 -17.09 -15.71
N GLU A 51 -23.47 -16.70 -16.60
CA GLU A 51 -22.19 -16.13 -16.27
C GLU A 51 -22.46 -15.39 -14.98
N ALA A 52 -21.88 -15.89 -13.87
CA ALA A 52 -22.03 -15.30 -12.56
C ALA A 52 -21.96 -13.80 -12.80
N PRO A 53 -23.00 -13.01 -12.43
CA PRO A 53 -23.10 -11.65 -12.90
C PRO A 53 -21.74 -11.02 -12.66
N LYS A 54 -21.04 -10.66 -13.75
CA LYS A 54 -19.96 -9.69 -13.69
C LYS A 54 -20.66 -8.51 -13.06
N THR A 55 -20.56 -8.41 -11.73
CA THR A 55 -21.20 -7.37 -10.95
C THR A 55 -20.78 -6.10 -11.66
N ALA A 56 -21.75 -5.45 -12.29
CA ALA A 56 -21.54 -4.20 -12.98
C ALA A 56 -20.74 -3.32 -12.03
N ALA A 57 -19.74 -2.62 -12.57
CA ALA A 57 -18.98 -1.66 -11.80
C ALA A 57 -19.97 -0.77 -11.04
N VAL A 58 -19.73 -0.57 -9.74
CA VAL A 58 -20.51 0.40 -8.98
C VAL A 58 -19.92 1.74 -9.40
N ASP A 59 -20.39 2.25 -10.54
CA ASP A 59 -19.95 3.50 -11.17
C ASP A 59 -20.50 4.72 -10.38
N THR A 60 -20.36 4.67 -9.06
CA THR A 60 -20.80 5.73 -8.16
C THR A 60 -19.64 6.68 -7.92
N VAL A 61 -19.66 7.83 -8.58
CA VAL A 61 -18.74 8.92 -8.27
C VAL A 61 -19.05 9.51 -6.88
N PRO A 62 -18.05 10.02 -6.15
CA PRO A 62 -18.31 10.62 -4.85
C PRO A 62 -19.11 11.93 -5.03
N ALA A 63 -20.09 12.16 -4.16
CA ALA A 63 -20.90 13.38 -4.22
C ALA A 63 -20.14 14.65 -3.76
N VAL A 64 -19.10 14.46 -2.96
CA VAL A 64 -18.22 15.51 -2.43
C VAL A 64 -16.79 14.98 -2.37
N ALA A 65 -15.80 15.88 -2.37
CA ALA A 65 -14.40 15.49 -2.28
C ALA A 65 -14.17 14.58 -1.04
N PRO A 66 -13.56 13.39 -1.23
CA PRO A 66 -13.29 12.47 -0.12
C PRO A 66 -12.37 13.08 0.94
N ASN A 67 -12.54 12.71 2.20
CA ASN A 67 -11.72 13.16 3.33
C ASN A 67 -10.80 12.02 3.81
N PRO A 68 -9.48 12.07 3.50
CA PRO A 68 -8.55 11.04 3.91
C PRO A 68 -8.30 11.00 5.43
N ALA A 69 -8.51 12.10 6.16
CA ALA A 69 -8.41 12.07 7.63
C ALA A 69 -9.54 11.23 8.25
N ALA A 70 -10.76 11.33 7.72
CA ALA A 70 -11.87 10.45 8.10
C ALA A 70 -11.60 8.99 7.66
N GLY A 71 -10.98 8.82 6.48
CA GLY A 71 -10.55 7.53 5.96
C GLY A 71 -9.52 6.80 6.83
N LYS A 72 -8.61 7.54 7.47
CA LYS A 72 -7.57 6.99 8.36
C LYS A 72 -8.17 6.19 9.49
N ALA A 73 -9.20 6.70 10.17
CA ALA A 73 -9.86 5.99 11.27
C ALA A 73 -10.45 4.64 10.80
N ILE A 74 -11.06 4.62 9.62
CA ILE A 74 -11.61 3.41 9.01
C ILE A 74 -10.49 2.42 8.66
N TYR A 75 -9.38 2.92 8.10
CA TYR A 75 -8.24 2.10 7.74
C TYR A 75 -7.63 1.40 8.95
N LEU A 76 -7.38 2.15 10.02
CA LEU A 76 -6.80 1.60 11.26
C LEU A 76 -7.71 0.53 11.88
N GLU A 77 -9.02 0.74 11.86
CA GLU A 77 -9.97 -0.21 12.44
C GLU A 77 -10.20 -1.45 11.56
N LYS A 78 -10.21 -1.30 10.22
CA LYS A 78 -10.76 -2.31 9.31
C LYS A 78 -9.78 -2.87 8.29
N CYS A 79 -8.63 -2.23 8.08
CA CYS A 79 -7.70 -2.56 7.00
C CYS A 79 -6.30 -2.90 7.51
N ALA A 80 -5.81 -2.21 8.54
CA ALA A 80 -4.41 -2.29 9.01
C ALA A 80 -3.99 -3.69 9.48
N ASP A 81 -4.90 -4.47 10.09
CA ASP A 81 -4.61 -5.83 10.52
C ASP A 81 -4.17 -6.77 9.39
N CYS A 82 -4.61 -6.49 8.15
CA CYS A 82 -4.19 -7.22 6.96
C CYS A 82 -3.14 -6.44 6.15
N HIS A 83 -3.39 -5.16 5.87
CA HIS A 83 -2.56 -4.36 4.98
C HIS A 83 -1.35 -3.68 5.66
N GLY A 84 -1.22 -3.81 6.99
CA GLY A 84 -0.19 -3.13 7.78
C GLY A 84 -0.58 -1.70 8.14
N LEU A 85 0.04 -1.13 9.17
CA LEU A 85 -0.20 0.27 9.56
C LEU A 85 0.26 1.26 8.47
N THR A 86 1.29 0.89 7.71
CA THR A 86 1.89 1.68 6.65
C THR A 86 1.40 1.28 5.26
N GLY A 87 0.47 0.32 5.14
CA GLY A 87 0.00 -0.16 3.84
C GLY A 87 0.98 -1.05 3.08
N MET A 88 2.00 -1.61 3.72
CA MET A 88 2.99 -2.47 3.06
C MET A 88 2.57 -3.94 2.89
N GLY A 89 1.35 -4.29 3.31
CA GLY A 89 0.84 -5.66 3.23
C GLY A 89 1.36 -6.57 4.34
N ASP A 90 1.93 -6.00 5.40
CA ASP A 90 2.63 -6.66 6.50
C ASP A 90 1.82 -6.73 7.80
N GLY A 91 0.49 -6.64 7.70
CA GLY A 91 -0.42 -6.76 8.84
C GLY A 91 -0.34 -8.14 9.51
N VAL A 92 -0.57 -8.19 10.82
CA VAL A 92 -0.45 -9.44 11.62
C VAL A 92 -1.37 -10.54 11.10
N GLN A 93 -2.60 -10.21 10.68
CA GLN A 93 -3.52 -11.19 10.09
C GLN A 93 -3.15 -11.48 8.63
N GLY A 94 -2.77 -10.45 7.87
CA GLY A 94 -2.39 -10.56 6.47
C GLY A 94 -1.19 -11.47 6.24
N SER A 95 -0.20 -11.38 7.12
CA SER A 95 1.03 -12.18 7.07
C SER A 95 0.79 -13.70 7.25
N GLN A 96 -0.35 -14.10 7.81
CA GLN A 96 -0.74 -15.51 7.98
C GLN A 96 -1.50 -16.08 6.78
N LEU A 97 -1.87 -15.25 5.80
CA LEU A 97 -2.62 -15.70 4.64
C LEU A 97 -1.70 -16.40 3.63
N PRO A 98 -2.20 -17.42 2.89
CA PRO A 98 -1.47 -18.06 1.80
C PRO A 98 -1.07 -17.06 0.70
N ASN A 99 -1.90 -16.04 0.51
CA ASN A 99 -1.66 -14.94 -0.41
C ASN A 99 -1.51 -13.65 0.41
N GLN A 100 -0.31 -13.06 0.38
CA GLN A 100 -0.06 -11.81 1.08
C GLN A 100 -0.94 -10.67 0.52
N PRO A 101 -1.48 -9.82 1.39
CA PRO A 101 -2.17 -8.60 0.94
C PRO A 101 -1.26 -7.72 0.08
N SER A 102 -1.86 -6.97 -0.84
CA SER A 102 -1.11 -6.04 -1.68
C SER A 102 -0.45 -4.95 -0.83
N ALA A 103 0.80 -4.64 -1.13
CA ALA A 103 1.52 -3.49 -0.59
C ALA A 103 0.98 -2.20 -1.23
N LEU A 104 -0.11 -1.67 -0.67
CA LEU A 104 -0.84 -0.50 -1.14
C LEU A 104 0.04 0.77 -1.19
N ALA A 105 0.97 0.92 -0.24
CA ALA A 105 1.89 2.05 -0.16
C ALA A 105 3.06 1.96 -1.14
N LYS A 106 3.26 0.80 -1.78
CA LYS A 106 4.34 0.63 -2.75
C LYS A 106 4.06 1.46 -3.99
N ALA A 107 5.01 2.30 -4.38
CA ALA A 107 4.87 3.27 -5.46
C ALA A 107 4.36 2.64 -6.77
N GLU A 108 4.88 1.47 -7.17
CA GLU A 108 4.45 0.81 -8.41
C GLU A 108 3.01 0.27 -8.35
N VAL A 109 2.49 0.00 -7.15
CA VAL A 109 1.10 -0.43 -6.95
C VAL A 109 0.19 0.80 -6.95
N ALA A 110 0.51 1.81 -6.15
CA ALA A 110 -0.31 3.00 -5.98
C ALA A 110 -0.42 3.82 -7.28
N ARG A 111 0.71 4.07 -7.96
CA ARG A 111 0.75 4.96 -9.14
C ARG A 111 -0.07 4.45 -10.31
N ASN A 112 -0.29 3.14 -10.39
CA ASN A 112 -1.03 2.50 -11.48
C ASN A 112 -2.51 2.26 -11.18
N ALA A 113 -2.94 2.52 -9.95
CA ALA A 113 -4.33 2.37 -9.56
C ALA A 113 -5.12 3.67 -9.77
N THR A 114 -6.39 3.53 -10.15
CA THR A 114 -7.34 4.65 -10.09
C THR A 114 -8.12 4.60 -8.76
N PRO A 115 -8.58 5.75 -8.23
CA PRO A 115 -9.47 5.77 -7.08
C PRO A 115 -10.72 4.90 -7.27
N GLN A 116 -11.33 4.92 -8.46
CA GLN A 116 -12.51 4.11 -8.77
C GLN A 116 -12.19 2.61 -8.72
N GLN A 117 -11.01 2.18 -9.18
CA GLN A 117 -10.59 0.79 -9.07
C GLN A 117 -10.48 0.36 -7.61
N TRP A 118 -9.82 1.15 -6.78
CA TRP A 118 -9.66 0.82 -5.35
C TRP A 118 -10.97 0.93 -4.56
N PHE A 119 -11.82 1.91 -4.86
CA PHE A 119 -13.18 1.99 -4.32
C PHE A 119 -13.97 0.71 -4.63
N ASN A 120 -13.89 0.23 -5.88
CA ASN A 120 -14.54 -1.01 -6.30
C ASN A 120 -13.98 -2.26 -5.61
N VAL A 121 -12.69 -2.28 -5.27
CA VAL A 121 -12.06 -3.35 -4.49
C VAL A 121 -12.54 -3.31 -3.04
N VAL A 122 -12.59 -2.13 -2.40
CA VAL A 122 -13.14 -1.99 -1.04
C VAL A 122 -14.62 -2.38 -1.00
N THR A 123 -15.40 -2.00 -2.02
CA THR A 123 -16.84 -2.27 -2.09
C THR A 123 -17.13 -3.76 -2.21
N ARG A 124 -16.43 -4.46 -3.12
CA ARG A 124 -16.73 -5.86 -3.45
C ARG A 124 -15.86 -6.87 -2.70
N GLY A 125 -14.76 -6.40 -2.12
CA GLY A 125 -13.70 -7.28 -1.64
C GLY A 125 -13.06 -8.09 -2.76
N ASN A 126 -12.23 -9.04 -2.36
CA ASN A 126 -11.70 -10.11 -3.17
C ASN A 126 -11.66 -11.38 -2.30
N ILE A 127 -12.76 -12.13 -2.29
CA ILE A 127 -12.93 -13.31 -1.43
C ILE A 127 -11.89 -14.40 -1.74
N GLU A 128 -11.47 -14.54 -2.99
CA GLU A 128 -10.40 -15.48 -3.38
C GLU A 128 -9.05 -15.11 -2.75
N LYS A 129 -8.87 -13.84 -2.39
CA LYS A 129 -7.71 -13.32 -1.65
C LYS A 129 -8.04 -12.97 -0.21
N PHE A 130 -9.11 -13.56 0.35
CA PHE A 130 -9.51 -13.38 1.75
C PHE A 130 -9.80 -11.91 2.16
N MET A 131 -10.13 -11.05 1.19
CA MET A 131 -10.57 -9.68 1.45
C MET A 131 -12.11 -9.63 1.36
N PRO A 132 -12.86 -9.50 2.47
CA PRO A 132 -14.31 -9.42 2.44
C PRO A 132 -14.80 -8.11 1.81
N PRO A 133 -16.04 -8.06 1.28
CA PRO A 133 -16.68 -6.80 0.91
C PRO A 133 -16.95 -5.95 2.16
N PHE A 134 -16.64 -4.65 2.10
CA PHE A 134 -16.90 -3.73 3.20
C PHE A 134 -18.31 -3.12 3.09
N ALA A 135 -19.33 -3.98 3.07
CA ALA A 135 -20.74 -3.59 2.98
C ALA A 135 -21.27 -2.88 4.25
N SER A 136 -20.54 -2.98 5.37
CA SER A 136 -20.82 -2.24 6.61
C SER A 136 -20.51 -0.75 6.52
N LEU A 137 -19.72 -0.33 5.51
CA LEU A 137 -19.44 1.07 5.21
C LEU A 137 -20.47 1.59 4.20
N ASN A 138 -20.84 2.87 4.31
CA ASN A 138 -21.55 3.54 3.23
C ASN A 138 -20.57 4.03 2.13
N ASP A 139 -21.09 4.50 0.99
CA ASP A 139 -20.25 4.95 -0.14
C ASP A 139 -19.28 6.05 0.25
N ARG A 140 -19.72 7.01 1.08
CA ARG A 140 -18.85 8.10 1.54
C ARG A 140 -17.67 7.57 2.35
N GLN A 141 -17.91 6.66 3.28
CA GLN A 141 -16.87 6.02 4.09
C GLN A 141 -15.90 5.20 3.23
N ARG A 142 -16.40 4.50 2.21
CA ARG A 142 -15.55 3.78 1.25
C ARG A 142 -14.68 4.73 0.44
N TRP A 143 -15.23 5.85 -0.02
CA TRP A 143 -14.45 6.90 -0.70
C TRP A 143 -13.41 7.55 0.21
N ASP A 144 -13.75 7.83 1.46
CA ASP A 144 -12.83 8.41 2.44
C ASP A 144 -11.64 7.47 2.73
N VAL A 145 -11.89 6.18 2.96
CA VAL A 145 -10.78 5.21 3.18
C VAL A 145 -9.96 4.99 1.90
N THR A 146 -10.59 4.97 0.72
CA THR A 146 -9.84 4.92 -0.56
C THR A 146 -8.93 6.14 -0.72
N ALA A 147 -9.39 7.34 -0.36
CA ALA A 147 -8.55 8.53 -0.38
C ALA A 147 -7.36 8.43 0.58
N TYR A 148 -7.57 7.91 1.79
CA TYR A 148 -6.47 7.66 2.72
C TYR A 148 -5.45 6.66 2.17
N ILE A 149 -5.91 5.55 1.58
CA ILE A 149 -5.02 4.54 0.97
C ILE A 149 -4.14 5.18 -0.12
N LEU A 150 -4.70 6.07 -0.94
CA LEU A 150 -3.96 6.81 -1.98
C LEU A 150 -2.89 7.75 -1.41
N THR A 151 -3.00 8.18 -0.16
CA THR A 151 -1.95 8.97 0.49
C THR A 151 -0.79 8.13 1.04
N LEU A 152 -0.98 6.82 1.24
CA LEU A 152 0.03 5.97 1.90
C LEU A 152 1.33 5.82 1.10
N SER A 153 1.29 6.04 -0.23
CA SER A 153 2.48 5.97 -1.09
C SER A 153 3.27 7.27 -1.19
N MET A 154 2.85 8.32 -0.49
CA MET A 154 3.53 9.62 -0.47
C MET A 154 4.13 9.90 0.90
N THR A 155 5.39 10.31 0.91
CA THR A 155 6.04 10.81 2.12
C THR A 155 5.74 12.30 2.32
N ASN A 156 6.02 12.82 3.51
CA ASN A 156 5.95 14.26 3.77
C ASN A 156 6.90 15.06 2.84
N ASP A 157 8.08 14.51 2.56
CA ASP A 157 9.04 15.11 1.64
C ASP A 157 8.51 15.16 0.20
N ASP A 158 7.85 14.08 -0.27
CA ASP A 158 7.19 14.05 -1.59
C ASP A 158 6.08 15.11 -1.68
N LEU A 159 5.29 15.27 -0.61
CA LEU A 159 4.23 16.27 -0.56
C LEU A 159 4.77 17.70 -0.53
N ALA A 160 5.84 17.95 0.24
CA ALA A 160 6.50 19.25 0.30
C ALA A 160 7.11 19.63 -1.06
N LEU A 161 7.85 18.71 -1.67
CA LEU A 161 8.41 18.89 -3.01
C LEU A 161 7.31 19.12 -4.04
N GLY A 162 6.25 18.32 -3.99
CA GLY A 162 5.12 18.43 -4.92
C GLY A 162 4.42 19.77 -4.81
N LYS A 163 4.25 20.29 -3.59
CA LYS A 163 3.70 21.64 -3.34
C LYS A 163 4.60 22.73 -3.91
N GLU A 164 5.90 22.66 -3.65
CA GLU A 164 6.88 23.64 -4.18
C GLU A 164 6.85 23.69 -5.70
N VAL A 165 6.92 22.52 -6.35
CA VAL A 165 6.83 22.41 -7.81
C VAL A 165 5.50 22.95 -8.33
N TYR A 166 4.39 22.59 -7.68
CA TYR A 166 3.05 23.05 -8.09
C TYR A 166 2.90 24.56 -7.99
N GLU A 167 3.35 25.16 -6.88
CA GLU A 167 3.30 26.60 -6.66
C GLU A 167 4.15 27.34 -7.70
N ALA A 168 5.35 26.83 -7.99
CA ALA A 168 6.28 27.45 -8.93
C ALA A 168 5.86 27.30 -10.40
N GLN A 169 5.33 26.12 -10.80
CA GLN A 169 5.17 25.76 -12.21
C GLN A 169 3.70 25.64 -12.67
N CYS A 170 2.77 25.33 -11.76
CA CYS A 170 1.40 24.91 -12.13
C CYS A 170 0.33 25.93 -11.72
N SER A 171 0.53 26.61 -10.59
CA SER A 171 -0.49 27.42 -9.92
C SER A 171 -1.00 28.61 -10.75
N SER A 172 -0.19 29.15 -11.66
CA SER A 172 -0.55 30.27 -12.53
C SER A 172 -1.74 29.95 -13.45
N CYS A 173 -1.87 28.69 -13.87
CA CYS A 173 -2.99 28.21 -14.69
C CYS A 173 -3.98 27.37 -13.88
N HIS A 174 -3.51 26.52 -12.96
CA HIS A 174 -4.37 25.61 -12.20
C HIS A 174 -4.94 26.21 -10.91
N GLY A 175 -4.59 27.46 -10.58
CA GLY A 175 -4.93 28.10 -9.30
C GLY A 175 -4.06 27.57 -8.16
N SER A 176 -3.91 28.34 -7.08
CA SER A 176 -3.18 27.85 -5.89
C SER A 176 -3.96 26.77 -5.13
N ASP A 177 -5.28 26.70 -5.31
CA ASP A 177 -6.18 25.75 -4.66
C ASP A 177 -6.63 24.60 -5.58
N GLY A 178 -6.11 24.54 -6.82
CA GLY A 178 -6.44 23.50 -7.79
C GLY A 178 -7.77 23.67 -8.52
N ARG A 179 -8.48 24.80 -8.38
CA ARG A 179 -9.78 25.02 -9.05
C ARG A 179 -9.69 25.55 -10.48
N GLY A 180 -8.48 25.82 -10.96
CA GLY A 180 -8.24 26.54 -12.21
C GLY A 180 -8.23 28.05 -12.00
N ALA A 181 -7.25 28.73 -12.59
CA ALA A 181 -7.17 30.19 -12.59
C ALA A 181 -8.17 30.79 -13.58
N ALA A 182 -8.69 31.98 -13.26
CA ALA A 182 -9.64 32.67 -14.12
C ALA A 182 -9.06 32.92 -15.53
N GLY A 183 -9.77 32.46 -16.56
CA GLY A 183 -9.34 32.59 -17.96
C GLY A 183 -8.34 31.54 -18.44
N ALA A 184 -7.85 30.67 -17.56
CA ALA A 184 -7.07 29.50 -17.95
C ALA A 184 -8.01 28.34 -18.37
N ASN A 185 -7.59 27.57 -19.37
CA ASN A 185 -8.26 26.31 -19.72
C ASN A 185 -7.75 25.16 -18.82
N ALA A 186 -7.87 25.35 -17.51
CA ALA A 186 -7.45 24.40 -16.49
C ALA A 186 -8.68 23.77 -15.82
N PRO A 187 -8.68 22.45 -15.59
CA PRO A 187 -9.79 21.79 -14.90
C PRO A 187 -9.77 22.09 -13.40
N ASP A 188 -10.95 21.98 -12.78
CA ASP A 188 -11.11 21.98 -11.32
C ASP A 188 -10.79 20.58 -10.77
N TRP A 189 -9.64 20.46 -10.09
CA TRP A 189 -9.22 19.21 -9.46
C TRP A 189 -10.01 18.86 -8.21
N LYS A 190 -10.72 19.83 -7.61
CA LYS A 190 -11.58 19.61 -6.43
C LYS A 190 -12.98 19.12 -6.80
N ALA A 191 -13.34 19.11 -8.08
CA ALA A 191 -14.55 18.44 -8.54
C ALA A 191 -14.45 16.93 -8.23
N PRO A 192 -15.42 16.36 -7.50
CA PRO A 192 -15.26 15.05 -6.86
C PRO A 192 -15.18 13.88 -7.85
N ASP A 193 -15.72 14.04 -9.05
CA ASP A 193 -15.65 13.08 -10.16
C ASP A 193 -14.39 13.24 -11.01
N ARG A 194 -13.60 14.31 -10.84
CA ARG A 194 -12.60 14.71 -11.83
C ARG A 194 -11.47 13.70 -12.03
N LEU A 195 -10.98 13.11 -10.94
CA LEU A 195 -9.80 12.23 -10.96
C LEU A 195 -10.12 10.78 -10.58
N VAL A 196 -11.39 10.38 -10.52
CA VAL A 196 -11.79 9.04 -10.06
C VAL A 196 -11.27 7.92 -10.95
N ASP A 197 -11.19 8.15 -12.26
CA ASP A 197 -10.69 7.19 -13.27
C ASP A 197 -9.29 7.54 -13.79
N VAL A 198 -8.62 8.49 -13.15
CA VAL A 198 -7.26 8.90 -13.50
C VAL A 198 -6.31 8.24 -12.52
N ALA A 199 -5.27 7.57 -13.00
CA ALA A 199 -4.17 7.06 -12.17
C ALA A 199 -3.05 8.10 -12.06
N ASP A 200 -2.23 8.04 -11.01
CA ASP A 200 -1.14 9.01 -10.85
C ASP A 200 -0.07 8.88 -11.94
N ALA A 201 0.12 7.69 -12.50
CA ALA A 201 0.96 7.49 -13.69
C ALA A 201 0.46 8.28 -14.92
N GLN A 202 -0.86 8.45 -15.05
CA GLN A 202 -1.43 9.27 -16.13
C GLN A 202 -1.27 10.77 -15.85
N LEU A 203 -1.37 11.20 -14.59
CA LEU A 203 -1.05 12.57 -14.18
C LEU A 203 0.42 12.88 -14.48
N TRP A 204 1.33 12.00 -14.07
CA TRP A 204 2.76 12.11 -14.36
C TRP A 204 3.03 12.18 -15.87
N GLN A 205 2.38 11.33 -16.66
CA GLN A 205 2.54 11.33 -18.13
C GLN A 205 2.05 12.66 -18.74
N THR A 206 0.94 13.19 -18.22
CA THR A 206 0.38 14.48 -18.66
C THR A 206 1.32 15.64 -18.31
N ILE A 207 1.91 15.64 -17.12
CA ILE A 207 2.94 16.63 -16.73
C ILE A 207 4.17 16.50 -17.64
N THR A 208 4.58 15.27 -17.93
CA THR A 208 5.78 14.98 -18.74
C THR A 208 5.63 15.46 -20.17
N SER A 209 4.56 15.07 -20.85
CA SER A 209 4.34 15.35 -22.27
C SER A 209 3.56 16.64 -22.54
N GLY A 210 2.99 17.23 -21.49
CA GLY A 210 2.05 18.34 -21.61
C GLY A 210 0.71 17.92 -22.20
N ALA A 211 -0.22 18.87 -22.22
CA ALA A 211 -1.54 18.74 -22.84
C ALA A 211 -1.69 19.88 -23.87
N GLN A 212 -0.92 19.78 -24.96
CA GLN A 212 -0.73 20.87 -25.93
C GLN A 212 -2.05 21.35 -26.55
N ALA A 213 -2.97 20.43 -26.84
CA ALA A 213 -4.30 20.77 -27.34
C ALA A 213 -5.13 21.60 -26.34
N GLN A 214 -4.80 21.54 -25.06
CA GLN A 214 -5.42 22.30 -23.98
C GLN A 214 -4.59 23.50 -23.54
N GLY A 215 -3.41 23.72 -24.13
CA GLY A 215 -2.50 24.82 -23.80
C GLY A 215 -1.55 24.55 -22.62
N MET A 216 -1.45 23.32 -22.13
CA MET A 216 -0.50 22.96 -21.07
C MET A 216 0.85 22.56 -21.69
N PRO A 217 1.96 23.23 -21.32
CA PRO A 217 3.30 22.89 -21.83
C PRO A 217 3.77 21.54 -21.28
N ALA A 218 4.79 20.97 -21.93
CA ALA A 218 5.47 19.77 -21.47
C ALA A 218 6.55 20.14 -20.45
N PHE A 219 6.62 19.42 -19.33
CA PHE A 219 7.61 19.67 -18.27
C PHE A 219 8.71 18.59 -18.21
N GLY A 220 8.70 17.61 -19.12
CA GLY A 220 9.66 16.50 -19.13
C GLY A 220 11.13 16.92 -19.17
N ASP A 221 11.44 18.05 -19.83
CA ASP A 221 12.80 18.60 -19.93
C ASP A 221 13.12 19.64 -18.84
N GLN A 222 12.10 20.08 -18.09
CA GLN A 222 12.22 21.15 -17.08
C GLN A 222 12.25 20.61 -15.66
N LEU A 223 11.60 19.47 -15.42
CA LEU A 223 11.46 18.84 -14.12
C LEU A 223 12.06 17.43 -14.14
N SER A 224 12.82 17.11 -13.10
CA SER A 224 13.31 15.77 -12.84
C SER A 224 12.15 14.77 -12.70
N GLU A 225 12.45 13.48 -12.83
CA GLU A 225 11.43 12.44 -12.65
C GLU A 225 10.80 12.48 -11.24
N ALA A 226 11.60 12.75 -10.21
CA ALA A 226 11.13 12.87 -8.83
C ALA A 226 10.16 14.05 -8.66
N GLU A 227 10.53 15.23 -9.17
CA GLU A 227 9.66 16.42 -9.14
C GLU A 227 8.33 16.18 -9.86
N ARG A 228 8.35 15.48 -11.00
CA ARG A 228 7.11 15.15 -11.75
C ARG A 228 6.22 14.18 -10.98
N TRP A 229 6.79 13.20 -10.28
CA TRP A 229 6.02 12.27 -9.43
C TRP A 229 5.44 12.98 -8.20
N ALA A 230 6.24 13.82 -7.55
CA ALA A 230 5.81 14.65 -6.43
C ALA A 230 4.66 15.58 -6.83
N ALA A 231 4.77 16.25 -7.99
CA ALA A 231 3.71 17.10 -8.52
C ALA A 231 2.43 16.31 -8.84
N ALA A 232 2.53 15.12 -9.45
CA ALA A 232 1.39 14.26 -9.74
C ALA A 232 0.64 13.86 -8.44
N GLY A 233 1.39 13.47 -7.40
CA GLY A 233 0.83 13.14 -6.10
C GLY A 233 0.24 14.35 -5.37
N TYR A 234 0.83 15.53 -5.51
CA TYR A 234 0.25 16.76 -4.96
C TYR A 234 -1.06 17.15 -5.66
N VAL A 235 -1.15 16.99 -6.99
CA VAL A 235 -2.41 17.16 -7.73
C VAL A 235 -3.49 16.18 -7.25
N ARG A 236 -3.11 14.92 -6.99
CA ARG A 236 -4.02 13.95 -6.36
C ARG A 236 -4.51 14.45 -5.00
N LEU A 237 -3.61 14.92 -4.16
CA LEU A 237 -3.95 15.44 -2.84
C LEU A 237 -4.94 16.61 -2.90
N LEU A 238 -4.78 17.53 -3.86
CA LEU A 238 -5.69 18.67 -4.04
C LEU A 238 -7.14 18.25 -4.32
N SER A 239 -7.35 17.07 -4.93
CA SER A 239 -8.68 16.50 -5.21
C SER A 239 -9.44 16.01 -3.98
N PHE A 240 -8.76 15.90 -2.85
CA PHE A 240 -9.36 15.52 -1.59
C PHE A 240 -9.80 16.74 -0.77
N ASN A 241 -10.76 16.51 0.12
CA ASN A 241 -11.11 17.46 1.17
C ASN A 241 -10.12 17.33 2.32
N VAL A 242 -8.94 17.88 2.10
CA VAL A 242 -7.91 18.05 3.12
C VAL A 242 -8.06 19.45 3.69
N GLU A 243 -8.53 19.54 4.94
CA GLU A 243 -8.65 20.83 5.65
C GLU A 243 -7.27 21.48 5.84
N SER A 244 -6.20 20.68 5.91
CA SER A 244 -4.82 21.07 5.59
C SER A 244 -4.00 19.83 5.20
N PRO A 245 -3.09 19.90 4.20
CA PRO A 245 -2.03 18.91 4.01
C PRO A 245 -1.20 18.66 5.28
N GLU A 246 -1.07 19.67 6.15
CA GLU A 246 -0.45 19.53 7.46
C GLU A 246 -1.24 18.59 8.36
N ALA A 247 -2.55 18.37 8.19
CA ALA A 247 -3.31 17.39 8.96
C ALA A 247 -3.02 15.93 8.53
N LEU A 248 -2.54 15.74 7.28
CA LEU A 248 -2.02 14.45 6.81
C LEU A 248 -0.57 14.22 7.25
N ALA A 249 0.23 15.30 7.30
CA ALA A 249 1.58 15.30 7.86
C ALA A 249 1.62 15.41 9.40
N ALA A 250 0.50 15.76 10.07
CA ALA A 250 0.38 15.93 11.52
C ALA A 250 0.24 14.59 12.24
N ALA A 251 1.10 13.65 11.89
CA ALA A 251 1.57 12.72 12.89
C ALA A 251 2.58 13.46 13.77
N PRO A 252 2.34 13.59 15.09
CA PRO A 252 3.44 13.83 16.01
C PRO A 252 4.49 12.75 15.74
N GLU A 253 5.68 13.18 15.31
CA GLU A 253 6.79 12.26 15.16
C GLU A 253 7.31 11.93 16.56
N THR A 254 7.22 10.66 16.91
CA THR A 254 7.87 10.11 18.09
C THR A 254 9.15 9.41 17.67
N GLN A 255 10.30 9.94 18.11
CA GLN A 255 11.59 9.28 18.02
C GLN A 255 11.91 8.66 19.38
N PRO A 256 11.61 7.36 19.59
CA PRO A 256 12.06 6.65 20.76
C PRO A 256 13.58 6.44 20.69
N GLU A 257 14.28 6.80 21.76
CA GLU A 257 15.71 6.60 21.95
C GLU A 257 15.91 5.64 23.14
N ILE A 258 16.70 4.58 22.94
CA ILE A 258 17.11 3.68 24.03
C ILE A 258 18.33 4.29 24.70
N ALA A 259 18.20 4.64 25.97
CA ALA A 259 19.35 4.88 26.82
C ALA A 259 19.67 3.56 27.56
N PRO A 260 20.77 2.86 27.23
CA PRO A 260 21.11 1.63 27.93
C PRO A 260 21.50 1.95 29.37
N THR A 261 20.69 1.50 30.34
CA THR A 261 21.16 1.29 31.71
C THR A 261 21.42 -0.19 31.88
N ALA A 262 22.69 -0.52 32.14
CA ALA A 262 23.14 -1.87 32.42
C ALA A 262 22.39 -2.46 33.64
N GLY A 263 21.78 -3.63 33.44
CA GLY A 263 21.29 -4.48 34.52
C GLY A 263 20.03 -5.27 34.15
N GLU A 264 20.19 -6.58 33.98
CA GLU A 264 19.13 -7.60 34.17
C GLU A 264 17.86 -7.46 33.31
N GLY A 265 17.95 -7.67 32.00
CA GLY A 265 16.75 -7.90 31.17
C GLY A 265 15.73 -6.75 31.20
N LYS A 266 16.15 -5.55 31.59
CA LYS A 266 15.34 -4.35 31.65
C LYS A 266 16.06 -3.18 31.02
N ILE A 267 15.32 -2.33 30.32
CA ILE A 267 15.83 -1.14 29.64
C ILE A 267 15.00 0.09 30.01
N ASN A 268 15.57 1.28 29.83
CA ASN A 268 14.80 2.51 29.87
C ASN A 268 14.56 2.96 28.43
N ILE A 269 13.31 3.26 28.11
CA ILE A 269 12.90 3.78 26.81
C ILE A 269 12.41 5.20 27.02
N ALA A 270 13.08 6.15 26.38
CA ALA A 270 12.67 7.54 26.37
C ALA A 270 12.41 7.98 24.94
N GLY A 271 11.80 9.13 24.77
CA GLY A 271 11.66 9.76 23.47
C GLY A 271 11.11 11.15 23.61
N ARG A 272 10.90 11.81 22.48
CA ARG A 272 10.16 13.06 22.41
C ARG A 272 9.02 12.95 21.42
N VAL A 273 7.97 13.70 21.71
CA VAL A 273 6.86 13.96 20.81
C VAL A 273 7.06 15.37 20.26
N THR A 274 7.33 15.45 18.96
CA THR A 274 7.41 16.73 18.25
C THR A 274 6.21 16.91 17.34
N LEU A 275 5.63 18.11 17.37
CA LEU A 275 4.60 18.53 16.43
C LEU A 275 5.24 18.77 15.05
N PRO A 276 4.47 18.63 13.96
CA PRO A 276 4.96 18.80 12.59
C PRO A 276 5.56 20.19 12.28
N ASP A 277 5.26 21.22 13.07
CA ASP A 277 5.87 22.56 12.94
C ASP A 277 7.20 22.70 13.71
N GLY A 278 7.75 21.58 14.20
CA GLY A 278 8.98 21.51 14.97
C GLY A 278 8.84 21.94 16.43
N ARG A 279 7.65 22.32 16.89
CA ARG A 279 7.40 22.61 18.30
C ARG A 279 7.29 21.32 19.11
N GLN A 280 7.53 21.43 20.41
CA GLN A 280 7.31 20.33 21.35
C GLN A 280 5.81 20.12 21.56
N ALA A 281 5.39 18.86 21.68
CA ALA A 281 4.00 18.55 22.03
C ALA A 281 3.68 19.04 23.45
N PRO A 282 2.42 19.46 23.71
CA PRO A 282 2.01 19.86 25.04
C PRO A 282 2.13 18.69 26.04
N GLY A 283 2.52 18.99 27.27
CA GLY A 283 2.57 18.00 28.34
C GLY A 283 1.17 17.47 28.72
N GLY A 284 1.13 16.28 29.30
CA GLY A 284 -0.10 15.59 29.72
C GLY A 284 -0.77 14.76 28.62
N LEU A 285 -0.16 14.66 27.43
CA LEU A 285 -0.63 13.71 26.41
C LEU A 285 -0.33 12.29 26.85
N LYS A 286 -1.28 11.39 26.62
CA LYS A 286 -1.11 9.97 26.96
C LYS A 286 -0.17 9.31 25.95
N VAL A 287 0.85 8.63 26.47
CA VAL A 287 1.78 7.79 25.68
C VAL A 287 1.61 6.33 26.10
N ILE A 288 1.46 5.43 25.15
CA ILE A 288 1.43 3.99 25.36
C ILE A 288 2.67 3.39 24.72
N LEU A 289 3.54 2.79 25.51
CA LEU A 289 4.65 1.98 25.00
C LEU A 289 4.18 0.55 24.82
N GLN A 290 4.24 0.05 23.59
CA GLN A 290 3.89 -1.32 23.26
C GLN A 290 5.15 -2.10 22.86
N GLY A 291 5.45 -3.16 23.58
CA GLY A 291 6.55 -4.07 23.31
C GLY A 291 6.05 -5.37 22.68
N PHE A 292 6.77 -5.86 21.68
CA PHE A 292 6.45 -7.07 20.93
C PHE A 292 7.60 -8.07 21.05
N ALA A 293 7.29 -9.30 21.44
CA ALA A 293 8.22 -10.44 21.39
C ALA A 293 7.75 -11.39 20.29
N ASP A 294 8.63 -11.75 19.35
CA ASP A 294 8.27 -12.57 18.17
C ASP A 294 7.04 -12.04 17.43
N MET A 295 6.95 -10.71 17.27
CA MET A 295 5.83 -9.99 16.64
C MET A 295 4.47 -10.14 17.34
N ARG A 296 4.45 -10.60 18.60
CA ARG A 296 3.24 -10.66 19.45
C ARG A 296 3.30 -9.60 20.54
N PRO A 297 2.19 -8.91 20.86
CA PRO A 297 2.15 -7.99 21.99
C PRO A 297 2.55 -8.73 23.28
N ALA A 298 3.60 -8.26 23.92
CA ALA A 298 4.13 -8.81 25.17
C ALA A 298 4.04 -7.79 26.31
N ILE A 299 4.17 -6.50 26.00
CA ILE A 299 4.23 -5.42 26.99
C ILE A 299 3.32 -4.28 26.52
N SER A 300 2.56 -3.70 27.46
CA SER A 300 1.85 -2.44 27.26
C SER A 300 1.97 -1.60 28.51
N LEU A 301 2.66 -0.47 28.41
CA LEU A 301 2.87 0.48 29.50
C LEU A 301 2.24 1.81 29.11
N THR A 302 1.60 2.49 30.06
CA THR A 302 1.04 3.84 29.85
C THR A 302 1.85 4.84 30.64
N GLY A 303 2.18 5.96 30.01
CA GLY A 303 2.83 7.12 30.59
C GLY A 303 2.22 8.40 30.02
N GLU A 304 2.85 9.53 30.34
CA GLU A 304 2.44 10.85 29.87
C GLU A 304 3.63 11.60 29.28
N VAL A 305 3.35 12.54 28.38
CA VAL A 305 4.34 13.47 27.84
C VAL A 305 4.61 14.56 28.88
N ASP A 306 5.89 14.81 29.17
CA ASP A 306 6.37 15.87 30.03
C ASP A 306 6.16 17.26 29.40
N ALA A 307 6.28 18.32 30.19
CA ALA A 307 6.09 19.69 29.71
C ALA A 307 7.10 20.13 28.64
N ASP A 308 8.22 19.42 28.49
CA ASP A 308 9.25 19.63 27.47
C ASP A 308 9.07 18.73 26.22
N GLY A 309 7.92 18.06 26.11
CA GLY A 309 7.62 17.14 25.02
C GLY A 309 8.30 15.77 25.16
N GLY A 310 9.05 15.51 26.23
CA GLY A 310 9.66 14.22 26.51
C GLY A 310 8.68 13.17 27.02
N TYR A 311 9.04 11.90 26.92
CA TYR A 311 8.41 10.84 27.71
C TYR A 311 9.47 9.82 28.12
N ARG A 312 9.21 9.08 29.20
CA ARG A 312 10.12 8.05 29.68
C ARG A 312 9.38 6.88 30.32
N PHE A 313 9.84 5.68 29.99
CA PHE A 313 9.46 4.42 30.60
C PHE A 313 10.71 3.78 31.19
N ASP A 314 10.75 3.63 32.51
CA ASP A 314 11.85 3.01 33.21
C ASP A 314 11.60 1.51 33.41
N GLN A 315 12.68 0.73 33.45
CA GLN A 315 12.63 -0.67 33.86
C GLN A 315 11.70 -1.53 32.99
N VAL A 316 11.62 -1.22 31.69
CA VAL A 316 10.84 -1.94 30.68
C VAL A 316 11.48 -3.30 30.44
N GLU A 317 10.69 -4.37 30.47
CA GLU A 317 11.17 -5.72 30.20
C GLU A 317 11.78 -5.84 28.80
N TYR A 318 12.91 -6.53 28.71
CA TYR A 318 13.71 -6.71 27.51
C TYR A 318 14.11 -8.17 27.28
N SER A 319 13.93 -8.62 26.04
CA SER A 319 14.57 -9.83 25.53
C SER A 319 15.13 -9.60 24.12
N PRO A 320 16.16 -10.35 23.70
CA PRO A 320 16.65 -10.30 22.33
C PRO A 320 15.51 -10.53 21.33
N GLY A 321 15.43 -9.66 20.31
CA GLY A 321 14.38 -9.71 19.30
C GLY A 321 13.10 -8.93 19.66
N MET A 322 13.00 -8.33 20.85
CA MET A 322 11.88 -7.43 21.14
C MET A 322 11.93 -6.15 20.31
N VAL A 323 10.75 -5.73 19.87
CA VAL A 323 10.50 -4.46 19.17
C VAL A 323 9.56 -3.62 20.01
N TYR A 324 9.82 -2.31 20.10
CA TYR A 324 9.00 -1.37 20.84
C TYR A 324 8.45 -0.30 19.92
N VAL A 325 7.21 0.12 20.19
CA VAL A 325 6.55 1.24 19.51
C VAL A 325 5.89 2.12 20.58
N ALA A 326 6.12 3.42 20.51
CA ALA A 326 5.38 4.38 21.31
C ALA A 326 4.14 4.84 20.53
N LEU A 327 3.00 4.88 21.20
CA LEU A 327 1.74 5.38 20.66
C LEU A 327 1.33 6.61 21.45
N VAL A 328 0.94 7.69 20.78
CA VAL A 328 0.50 8.93 21.43
C VAL A 328 -0.90 9.27 20.94
N ASP A 329 -1.80 9.54 21.87
CA ASP A 329 -3.12 10.07 21.55
C ASP A 329 -3.06 11.60 21.54
N PHE A 330 -3.28 12.21 20.38
CA PHE A 330 -3.32 13.66 20.20
C PHE A 330 -4.56 14.04 19.38
N GLU A 331 -5.38 14.96 19.89
CA GLU A 331 -6.64 15.40 19.26
C GLU A 331 -7.59 14.27 18.85
N GLY A 332 -7.60 13.16 19.60
CA GLY A 332 -8.47 12.00 19.35
C GLY A 332 -7.96 11.05 18.28
N VAL A 333 -6.71 11.22 17.82
CA VAL A 333 -6.04 10.35 16.87
C VAL A 333 -4.82 9.72 17.54
N THR A 334 -4.65 8.41 17.38
CA THR A 334 -3.47 7.69 17.84
C THR A 334 -2.39 7.71 16.77
N TYR A 335 -1.18 8.04 17.18
CA TYR A 335 0.01 8.14 16.34
C TYR A 335 1.09 7.23 16.86
N ASN A 336 1.91 6.64 15.99
CA ASN A 336 2.92 5.66 16.36
C ASN A 336 4.34 6.10 15.97
N SER A 337 5.31 5.71 16.79
CA SER A 337 6.72 5.84 16.46
C SER A 337 7.14 4.90 15.35
N ALA A 338 8.34 5.15 14.81
CA ALA A 338 9.11 4.10 14.16
C ALA A 338 9.32 2.92 15.12
N MET A 339 9.46 1.71 14.56
CA MET A 339 9.80 0.53 15.32
C MET A 339 11.21 0.67 15.89
N LEU A 340 11.32 0.55 17.20
CA LEU A 340 12.58 0.57 17.92
C LEU A 340 12.98 -0.88 18.21
N GLN A 341 14.01 -1.35 17.52
CA GLN A 341 14.60 -2.66 17.81
C GLN A 341 15.67 -2.50 18.89
N ALA A 342 15.51 -3.20 20.00
CA ALA A 342 16.51 -3.17 21.06
C ALA A 342 17.67 -4.13 20.72
N VAL A 343 18.74 -3.56 20.15
CA VAL A 343 20.03 -4.23 19.92
C VAL A 343 20.88 -4.15 21.19
N GLN A 344 21.44 -5.29 21.62
CA GLN A 344 22.45 -5.32 22.70
C GLN A 344 23.75 -4.65 22.27
#